data_AF-A0A2M7HWI9-F1
#
_entry.id   AF-A0A2M7HWI9-F1
#
_cell.length_a   1.000
_cell.length_b   1.000
_cell.length_c   1.000
_cell.angle_alpha   90.00
_cell.angle_beta   90.00
_cell.angle_gamma   90.00
#
_symmetry.space_group_name_H-M   'P 1'
#
loop_
_entity.id
_entity.type
_entity.pdbx_description
1 polymer ?
#
loop_
_entity_poly.entity_id
_entity_poly.type
_entity_poly.pdbx_seq_one_letter_code
_entity_poly.pdbx_strand_id
1 'polypeptide(L)' 'MSWQEKALWLEKITKRMMLMVGTLGVLVIYSGFFFLLFTGRSLAVIPWFFLVSPWICIYFGLTQVQQLKVLNWFIQKFKK' A
#
# COMPACT_ATOMS: atom_id res chain seq x y z
N MET A 1 6.06 -25.42 21.00
CA MET A 1 5.51 -24.35 20.15
C MET A 1 4.44 -24.98 19.27
N SER A 2 3.19 -24.67 19.56
CA SER A 2 2.02 -25.25 18.89
C SER A 2 1.93 -24.77 17.44
N TRP A 3 1.39 -25.59 16.54
CA TRP A 3 1.14 -25.21 15.14
C TRP A 3 0.29 -23.94 15.00
N GLN A 4 -0.59 -23.69 15.97
CA GLN A 4 -1.41 -22.48 16.06
C GLN A 4 -0.57 -21.20 16.24
N GLU A 5 0.48 -21.27 17.07
CA GLU A 5 1.37 -20.13 17.32
C GLU A 5 2.20 -19.79 16.09
N LYS A 6 2.65 -20.82 15.36
CA LYS A 6 3.40 -20.65 14.10
C LYS A 6 2.55 -19.99 13.02
N ALA A 7 1.28 -20.40 12.89
CA ALA A 7 0.35 -19.82 11.93
C ALA A 7 0.07 -18.33 12.22
N LEU A 8 -0.21 -17.98 13.49
CA LEU A 8 -0.40 -16.59 13.92
C LEU A 8 0.84 -15.73 13.70
N TRP A 9 2.03 -16.29 13.94
CA TRP A 9 3.29 -15.59 13.76
C TRP A 9 3.58 -15.31 12.28
N LEU A 10 3.32 -16.29 11.40
CA LEU A 10 3.44 -16.14 9.95
C LEU A 10 2.47 -15.08 9.41
N GLU A 11 1.21 -15.09 9.86
CA GLU A 11 0.23 -14.07 9.44
C GLU A 11 0.71 -12.66 9.81
N LYS A 12 1.23 -12.49 11.03
CA LYS A 12 1.71 -11.20 11.53
C LYS A 12 2.92 -10.70 10.73
N ILE A 13 3.82 -11.59 10.36
CA ILE A 13 5.00 -11.25 9.54
C ILE A 13 4.60 -10.92 8.12
N THR A 14 3.76 -11.73 7.50
CA THR A 14 3.29 -11.50 6.13
C THR A 14 2.59 -10.14 6.01
N LYS A 15 1.71 -9.80 6.97
CA LYS A 15 1.09 -8.46 7.06
C LYS A 15 2.12 -7.34 7.17
N ARG A 16 3.15 -7.54 8.00
CA ARG A 16 4.23 -6.55 8.19
C ARG A 16 5.10 -6.41 6.93
N MET A 17 5.37 -7.49 6.22
CA MET A 17 6.10 -7.46 4.94
C MET A 17 5.29 -6.75 3.86
N MET A 18 3.98 -7.01 3.74
CA MET A 18 3.09 -6.30 2.81
C MET A 18 3.07 -4.79 3.09
N LEU A 19 3.02 -4.39 4.37
CA LEU A 19 3.12 -2.98 4.76
C LEU A 19 4.45 -2.34 4.36
N MET A 20 5.57 -3.02 4.61
CA MET A 20 6.90 -2.50 4.25
C MET A 20 7.07 -2.40 2.74
N VAL A 21 6.74 -3.46 2.01
CA VAL A 21 6.86 -3.51 0.54
C VAL A 21 5.91 -2.49 -0.11
N GLY A 22 4.68 -2.38 0.38
CA GLY A 22 3.72 -1.39 -0.09
C GLY A 22 4.20 0.05 0.15
N THR A 23 4.73 0.35 1.34
CA THR A 23 5.26 1.68 1.68
C THR A 23 6.49 2.03 0.86
N LEU A 24 7.43 1.09 0.70
CA LEU A 24 8.59 1.25 -0.18
C LEU A 24 8.17 1.42 -1.65
N GLY A 25 7.16 0.66 -2.10
CA GLY A 25 6.59 0.78 -3.44
C GLY A 25 6.00 2.17 -3.70
N VAL A 26 5.24 2.73 -2.74
CA VAL A 26 4.77 4.12 -2.81
C VAL A 26 5.96 5.07 -2.90
N LEU A 27 6.95 4.95 -2.01
CA LEU A 27 8.12 5.84 -2.02
C LEU A 27 8.84 5.80 -3.37
N VAL A 28 9.15 4.61 -3.89
CA VAL A 28 9.89 4.45 -5.16
C VAL A 28 9.08 4.94 -6.36
N ILE A 29 7.79 4.59 -6.46
CA ILE A 29 6.96 4.98 -7.60
C ILE A 29 6.71 6.49 -7.61
N TYR A 30 6.38 7.09 -6.46
CA TYR A 30 6.11 8.51 -6.38
C TYR A 30 7.39 9.35 -6.53
N SER A 31 8.52 8.92 -5.97
CA SER A 31 9.80 9.60 -6.17
C SER A 31 10.28 9.49 -7.63
N GLY A 32 10.11 8.33 -8.27
CA GLY A 32 10.40 8.14 -9.69
C GLY A 32 9.51 9.02 -10.58
N PHE A 33 8.22 9.12 -10.25
CA PHE A 33 7.29 10.00 -10.96
C PHE A 33 7.66 11.48 -10.79
N PHE A 34 8.01 11.89 -9.57
CA PHE A 34 8.48 13.24 -9.27
C PHE A 34 9.76 13.56 -10.05
N PHE A 35 10.73 12.64 -10.07
CA PHE A 35 11.95 12.79 -10.85
C PHE A 35 11.66 12.99 -12.34
N LEU A 36 10.81 12.16 -12.94
CA LEU A 36 10.44 12.25 -14.36
C LEU A 36 9.72 13.57 -14.69
N LEU A 37 8.90 14.07 -13.76
CA LEU A 37 8.23 15.37 -13.89
C LEU A 37 9.24 16.53 -13.91
N PHE A 38 10.28 16.49 -13.08
CA PHE A 38 11.38 17.47 -13.12
C PHE A 38 12.26 17.36 -14.36
N THR A 39 12.42 16.16 -14.93
CA THR A 39 13.21 15.96 -16.16
C THR A 39 12.43 16.26 -17.44
N GLY A 40 11.15 16.64 -17.36
CA GLY A 40 10.30 16.92 -18.53
C GLY A 40 10.01 15.70 -19.40
N ARG A 41 10.20 14.49 -18.87
CA ARG A 41 9.93 13.24 -19.62
C ARG A 41 8.44 12.97 -19.65
N SER A 42 7.93 12.49 -20.79
CA SER A 42 6.52 12.15 -20.93
C SER A 42 6.11 11.06 -19.94
N LEU A 43 5.12 11.38 -19.10
CA LEU A 43 4.51 10.50 -18.09
C LEU A 43 3.36 9.66 -18.68
N ALA A 44 3.00 9.89 -19.94
CA ALA A 44 1.87 9.24 -20.63
C ALA A 44 2.02 7.72 -20.75
N VAL A 45 3.24 7.20 -20.62
CA VAL A 45 3.55 5.78 -20.74
C VAL A 45 3.34 5.02 -19.43
N ILE A 46 3.28 5.70 -18.27
CA ILE A 46 3.18 5.01 -16.98
C ILE A 46 1.73 4.56 -16.76
N PRO A 47 1.45 3.25 -16.73
CA PRO A 47 0.09 2.78 -16.49
C PRO A 47 -0.36 3.14 -15.08
N TRP A 48 -1.52 3.79 -14.96
CA TRP A 48 -2.10 4.21 -13.69
C TRP A 48 -2.24 3.08 -12.66
N PHE A 49 -2.31 1.82 -13.10
CA PHE A 49 -2.32 0.64 -12.22
C PHE A 49 -1.08 0.55 -11.33
N PHE A 50 0.10 1.01 -11.80
CA PHE A 50 1.31 1.04 -10.97
C PHE A 50 1.21 2.03 -9.82
N LEU A 51 0.44 3.11 -9.97
CA LEU A 51 0.22 4.07 -8.88
C LEU A 51 -0.65 3.47 -7.79
N VAL A 52 -1.69 2.71 -8.16
CA VAL A 52 -2.69 2.15 -7.22
C VAL A 52 -2.21 0.84 -6.57
N SER A 53 -1.46 0.01 -7.29
CA SER A 53 -0.93 -1.27 -6.82
C SER A 53 -0.27 -1.25 -5.43
N PRO A 54 0.68 -0.34 -5.12
CA PRO A 54 1.31 -0.30 -3.80
C PRO A 54 0.32 0.12 -2.69
N TRP A 55 -0.69 0.94 -2.99
CA TRP A 55 -1.74 1.28 -2.02
C TRP A 55 -2.63 0.09 -1.68
N ILE A 56 -2.94 -0.76 -2.66
CA ILE A 56 -3.67 -2.02 -2.44
C ILE A 56 -2.82 -2.95 -1.56
N CYS A 57 -1.51 -3.04 -1.83
CA CYS A 57 -0.57 -3.83 -1.03
C CYS A 57 -0.51 -3.34 0.43
N ILE A 58 -0.45 -2.02 0.65
CA ILE A 58 -0.56 -1.43 1.99
C ILE A 58 -1.89 -1.85 2.62
N TYR A 59 -3.02 -1.59 1.96
CA TYR A 59 -4.36 -1.88 2.51
C TYR A 59 -4.51 -3.32 3.00
N PHE A 60 -4.05 -4.31 2.23
CA PHE A 60 -4.09 -5.72 2.64
C PHE A 60 -3.09 -6.08 3.74
N GLY A 61 -2.00 -5.33 3.89
CA GLY A 61 -1.07 -5.47 4.99
C GLY A 61 -1.58 -4.90 6.33
N LEU A 62 -2.59 -4.01 6.32
CA LEU A 62 -3.20 -3.48 7.54
C LEU A 62 -4.04 -4.53 8.27
N THR A 63 -4.22 -4.32 9.58
CA THR A 63 -5.16 -5.11 10.38
C THR A 63 -6.62 -4.77 10.04
N GLN A 64 -7.57 -5.68 10.25
CA GLN A 64 -9.00 -5.44 9.98
C GLN A 64 -9.53 -4.17 10.64
N VAL A 65 -9.14 -3.91 11.89
CA VAL A 65 -9.53 -2.68 12.62
C VAL A 65 -9.03 -1.42 11.90
N GLN A 66 -7.82 -1.46 11.34
CA GLN A 66 -7.28 -0.33 10.60
C GLN A 66 -7.88 -0.21 9.20
N GLN A 67 -8.15 -1.32 8.51
CA GLN A 67 -8.85 -1.33 7.23
C GLN A 67 -10.23 -0.66 7.35
N LEU A 68 -10.97 -0.98 8.42
CA LEU A 68 -12.27 -0.35 8.72
C LEU A 68 -12.14 1.16 8.98
N LYS A 69 -11.09 1.58 9.69
CA LYS A 69 -10.80 3.02 9.89
C LYS A 69 -10.52 3.73 8.58
N VAL A 70 -9.73 3.12 7.69
CA VAL A 70 -9.44 3.67 6.36
C VAL A 70 -10.72 3.77 5.52
N LEU A 71 -11.56 2.74 5.55
CA LEU A 71 -12.83 2.73 4.82
C LEU A 71 -13.80 3.79 5.36
N ASN A 72 -13.92 3.93 6.69
CA ASN A 72 -14.71 4.99 7.31
C ASN A 72 -14.18 6.39 6.95
N TRP A 73 -12.86 6.59 6.99
CA TRP A 73 -12.25 7.85 6.56
C TRP A 73 -12.54 8.13 5.08
N PHE A 74 -12.45 7.13 4.22
CA PHE A 74 -12.74 7.24 2.79
C PHE A 74 -14.20 7.62 2.54
N ILE A 75 -15.14 6.92 3.16
CA ILE A 75 -16.58 7.22 3.08
C ILE A 75 -16.86 8.65 3.57
N GLN A 76 -16.31 9.06 4.72
CA GLN A 76 -16.49 10.41 5.23
C GLN A 76 -15.90 11.48 4.30
N LYS A 77 -14.80 11.18 3.60
CA LYS A 77 -14.16 12.09 2.66
C LYS A 77 -15.00 12.29 1.39
N PHE A 78 -15.70 11.27 0.92
CA PHE A 78 -16.57 11.31 -0.26
C PHE A 78 -18.02 11.74 0.04
N LYS A 79 -18.44 11.70 1.30
CA LYS A 79 -19.76 12.18 1.73
C LYS A 79 -19.82 13.71 1.91
N LYS A 80 -18.69 14.40 1.74
CA LYS A 80 -18.55 15.85 1.81
C LYS A 80 -18.35 16.41 0.41
#